data_AF-A0A521LIR6-F1
#
_entry.id   AF-A0A521LIR6-F1
#
_cell.length_a   1.000
_cell.length_b   1.000
_cell.length_c   1.000
_cell.angle_alpha   90.00
_cell.angle_beta   90.00
_cell.angle_gamma   90.00
#
_symmetry.space_group_name_H-M   'P 1'
#
loop_
_entity.id
_entity.type
_entity.pdbx_description
1 polymer ?
#
loop_
_entity_poly.entity_id
_entity_poly.type
_entity_poly.pdbx_seq_one_letter_code
_entity_poly.pdbx_strand_id
1 'polypeptide(L)'
;MSTIGPSEACYVAANDGYLKMVERIWAELENRNLVTSGSAISSPQRDRRLWLLETRGFYDTETAEIRTAMGRALTVKISSQRVWCSGTACDLEFFTPAPSLQADPPPVAVRDATQKAAFSARVRKNLEVMRPLERDILIRRMLSLTAEGLALAARLSEAAEAAEVMTTLETITQRLHPFRAAARKRPNGFDFDGLNPEAAQELLLQLAGEIWLVIVFCDDRQISDLLRTLVEGYTVPKPVLLNRVIQA
;
A
#
# COMPACT_ATOMS: atom_id res chain seq x y z
N MET A 1 14.48 11.46 -11.25
CA MET A 1 15.45 12.57 -11.31
C MET A 1 15.37 13.36 -10.01
N SER A 2 16.52 13.68 -9.44
CA SER A 2 16.63 14.42 -8.19
C SER A 2 17.71 15.50 -8.25
N THR A 3 17.65 16.47 -7.35
CA THR A 3 18.81 17.33 -7.08
C THR A 3 19.92 16.52 -6.40
N ILE A 4 21.14 17.06 -6.41
CA ILE A 4 22.29 16.44 -5.75
C ILE A 4 22.28 16.67 -4.24
N GLY A 5 23.03 15.85 -3.51
CA GLY A 5 23.36 16.08 -2.11
C GLY A 5 23.01 14.88 -1.21
N PRO A 6 23.80 14.65 -0.16
CA PRO A 6 23.61 13.49 0.70
C PRO A 6 22.32 13.58 1.52
N SER A 7 22.00 14.76 2.07
CA SER A 7 20.87 14.98 2.98
C SER A 7 19.79 15.90 2.43
N GLU A 8 20.11 16.77 1.46
CA GLU A 8 19.20 17.82 0.96
C GLU A 8 18.60 17.53 -0.43
N ALA A 9 19.00 16.42 -1.06
CA ALA A 9 18.48 16.04 -2.37
C ALA A 9 16.95 15.91 -2.35
N CYS A 10 16.31 16.46 -3.37
CA CYS A 10 14.86 16.50 -3.54
C CYS A 10 14.45 15.91 -4.89
N TYR A 11 13.24 15.37 -4.97
CA TYR A 11 12.67 14.92 -6.25
C TYR A 11 12.41 16.10 -7.17
N VAL A 12 12.83 15.95 -8.42
CA VAL A 12 12.56 16.91 -9.51
C VAL A 12 11.56 16.33 -10.50
N ALA A 13 11.67 15.04 -10.82
CA ALA A 13 10.70 14.34 -11.67
C ALA A 13 10.72 12.83 -11.41
N ALA A 14 9.57 12.20 -11.61
CA ALA A 14 9.40 10.75 -11.57
C ALA A 14 8.41 10.29 -12.65
N ASN A 15 8.59 9.08 -13.19
CA ASN A 15 7.64 8.47 -14.11
C ASN A 15 6.67 7.53 -13.35
N ASP A 16 5.61 7.13 -14.06
CA ASP A 16 4.56 6.25 -13.53
C ASP A 16 5.10 4.91 -13.04
N GLY A 17 6.11 4.34 -13.70
CA GLY A 17 6.74 3.08 -13.28
C GLY A 17 7.40 3.18 -11.91
N TYR A 18 8.16 4.26 -11.67
CA TYR A 18 8.76 4.53 -10.37
C TYR A 18 7.70 4.82 -9.31
N LEU A 19 6.72 5.69 -9.63
CA LEU A 19 5.62 6.04 -8.73
C LEU A 19 4.85 4.79 -8.28
N LYS A 20 4.54 3.88 -9.21
CA LYS A 20 3.96 2.58 -8.91
C LYS A 20 4.85 1.75 -7.99
N MET A 21 6.14 1.66 -8.30
CA MET A 21 7.12 0.87 -7.53
C MET A 21 7.24 1.35 -6.08
N VAL A 22 7.27 2.66 -5.84
CA VAL A 22 7.32 3.22 -4.47
C VAL A 22 5.93 3.36 -3.86
N GLU A 23 4.89 2.96 -4.57
CA GLU A 23 3.48 3.07 -4.19
C GLU A 23 3.10 4.51 -3.84
N ARG A 24 3.63 5.55 -4.52
CA ARG A 24 3.37 6.97 -4.25
C ARG A 24 2.85 7.73 -5.45
N ILE A 25 2.13 8.82 -5.19
CA ILE A 25 1.70 9.75 -6.24
C ILE A 25 2.69 10.91 -6.34
N TRP A 26 2.75 11.56 -7.51
CA TRP A 26 3.70 12.67 -7.73
C TRP A 26 3.53 13.80 -6.72
N ALA A 27 2.29 14.16 -6.38
CA ALA A 27 1.98 15.21 -5.40
C ALA A 27 2.56 14.93 -4.00
N GLU A 28 2.85 13.68 -3.65
CA GLU A 28 3.51 13.31 -2.38
C GLU A 28 5.03 13.47 -2.43
N LEU A 29 5.63 13.52 -3.62
CA LEU A 29 7.07 13.50 -3.84
C LEU A 29 7.63 14.80 -4.37
N GLU A 30 6.86 15.57 -5.13
CA GLU A 30 7.31 16.80 -5.77
C GLU A 30 7.98 17.76 -4.79
N ASN A 31 9.25 18.11 -5.09
CA ASN A 31 10.10 18.96 -4.25
C ASN A 31 10.32 18.45 -2.81
N ARG A 32 10.00 17.18 -2.54
CA ARG A 32 10.25 16.55 -1.24
C ARG A 32 11.62 15.90 -1.21
N ASN A 33 12.19 15.88 -0.02
CA ASN A 33 13.48 15.28 0.24
C ASN A 33 13.46 13.76 0.01
N LEU A 34 14.50 13.23 -0.64
CA LEU A 34 14.59 11.81 -1.01
C LEU A 34 14.54 10.86 0.19
N VAL A 35 15.13 11.24 1.32
CA VAL A 35 15.33 10.35 2.49
C VAL A 35 14.24 10.50 3.52
N THR A 36 13.96 11.74 3.95
CA THR A 36 13.02 12.02 5.06
C THR A 36 11.56 11.85 4.63
N SER A 37 11.24 12.28 3.42
CA SER A 37 9.86 12.25 2.90
C SER A 37 9.69 11.24 1.75
N GLY A 38 10.79 10.86 1.11
CA GLY A 38 10.83 10.03 -0.07
C GLY A 38 11.00 8.53 0.18
N SER A 39 11.46 7.85 -0.87
CA SER A 39 11.71 6.40 -0.88
C SER A 39 13.16 6.05 -0.59
N ALA A 40 14.10 7.00 -0.58
CA ALA A 40 15.51 6.68 -0.37
C ALA A 40 15.75 6.27 1.09
N ILE A 41 16.64 5.30 1.27
CA ILE A 41 17.10 4.86 2.58
C ILE A 41 18.54 5.37 2.75
N SER A 42 18.80 6.05 3.86
CA SER A 42 20.16 6.45 4.23
C SER A 42 20.93 5.21 4.65
N SER A 43 22.01 4.89 3.95
CA SER A 43 22.85 3.72 4.23
C SER A 43 24.26 3.92 3.68
N PRO A 44 25.27 3.20 4.20
CA PRO A 44 26.62 3.23 3.65
C PRO A 44 26.68 2.89 2.15
N GLN A 45 25.77 2.02 1.67
CA GLN A 45 25.67 1.70 0.24
C GLN A 45 25.14 2.89 -0.59
N ARG A 46 24.32 3.76 -0.01
CA ARG A 46 23.92 5.01 -0.65
C ARG A 46 25.09 6.00 -0.68
N ASP A 47 25.82 6.14 0.42
CA ASP A 47 26.97 7.06 0.50
C ASP A 47 28.04 6.71 -0.54
N ARG A 48 28.31 5.41 -0.71
CA ARG A 48 29.18 4.91 -1.80
C ARG A 48 28.68 5.32 -3.19
N ARG A 49 27.37 5.20 -3.46
CA ARG A 49 26.79 5.57 -4.76
C ARG A 49 26.85 7.08 -5.01
N LEU A 50 26.66 7.89 -3.98
CA LEU A 50 26.85 9.35 -4.07
C LEU A 50 28.31 9.70 -4.37
N TRP A 51 29.26 9.05 -3.71
CA TRP A 51 30.69 9.21 -4.01
C TRP A 51 31.04 8.82 -5.46
N LEU A 52 30.41 7.78 -6.02
CA LEU A 52 30.59 7.42 -7.44
C LEU A 52 30.05 8.51 -8.38
N LEU A 53 28.90 9.12 -8.07
CA LEU A 53 28.36 10.24 -8.84
C LEU A 53 29.24 11.47 -8.77
N GLU A 54 29.85 11.75 -7.62
CA GLU A 54 30.77 12.88 -7.46
C GLU A 54 32.10 12.68 -8.20
N THR A 55 32.64 11.46 -8.16
CA THR A 55 33.98 11.18 -8.70
C THR A 55 33.98 10.76 -10.17
N ARG A 56 32.91 10.09 -10.63
CA ARG A 56 32.81 9.52 -11.98
C ARG A 56 31.67 10.11 -12.79
N GLY A 57 30.72 10.78 -12.16
CA GLY A 57 29.52 11.28 -12.81
C GLY A 57 28.45 10.21 -13.10
N PHE A 58 28.71 8.93 -12.83
CA PHE A 58 27.75 7.85 -13.04
C PHE A 58 28.10 6.57 -12.25
N TYR A 59 27.13 5.65 -12.17
CA TYR A 59 27.32 4.25 -11.80
C TYR A 59 26.25 3.38 -12.44
N ASP A 60 26.53 2.08 -12.59
CA ASP A 60 25.64 1.12 -13.22
C ASP A 60 25.32 -0.09 -12.34
N THR A 61 24.04 -0.49 -12.33
CA THR A 61 23.55 -1.77 -11.80
C THR A 61 23.96 -2.07 -10.35
N GLU A 62 24.08 -1.02 -9.55
CA GLU A 62 24.32 -1.12 -8.12
C GLU A 62 23.08 -1.72 -7.42
N THR A 63 23.28 -2.44 -6.33
CA THR A 63 22.16 -2.92 -5.51
C THR A 63 21.77 -1.83 -4.51
N ALA A 64 20.48 -1.58 -4.38
CA ALA A 64 19.95 -0.63 -3.41
C ALA A 64 18.67 -1.13 -2.74
N GLU A 65 18.34 -0.51 -1.63
CA GLU A 65 17.04 -0.63 -1.01
C GLU A 65 16.31 0.71 -1.05
N ILE A 66 15.04 0.66 -1.41
CA ILE A 66 14.12 1.80 -1.38
C ILE A 66 12.89 1.45 -0.54
N ARG A 67 12.21 2.45 -0.02
CA ARG A 67 11.05 2.31 0.84
C ARG A 67 9.77 2.62 0.06
N THR A 68 8.78 1.73 0.11
CA THR A 68 7.45 2.04 -0.43
C THR A 68 6.69 2.99 0.50
N ALA A 69 5.54 3.50 0.06
CA ALA A 69 4.64 4.28 0.90
C ALA A 69 4.12 3.49 2.10
N MET A 70 3.84 2.20 1.91
CA MET A 70 3.53 1.28 3.00
C MET A 70 4.79 0.87 3.78
N GLY A 71 5.93 1.55 3.65
CA GLY A 71 7.10 1.31 4.50
C GLY A 71 7.84 0.00 4.27
N ARG A 72 7.56 -0.74 3.19
CA ARG A 72 8.28 -1.96 2.80
C ARG A 72 9.63 -1.61 2.16
N ALA A 73 10.69 -2.34 2.50
CA ALA A 73 11.98 -2.22 1.84
C ALA A 73 12.02 -3.08 0.57
N LEU A 74 12.07 -2.43 -0.59
CA LEU A 74 12.22 -3.05 -1.90
C LEU A 74 13.69 -3.05 -2.29
N THR A 75 14.19 -4.23 -2.65
CA THR A 75 15.54 -4.38 -3.20
C THR A 75 15.46 -4.14 -4.70
N VAL A 76 16.29 -3.23 -5.19
CA VAL A 76 16.32 -2.80 -6.59
C VAL A 76 17.73 -2.82 -7.13
N LYS A 77 17.83 -2.97 -8.44
CA LYS A 77 19.01 -2.55 -9.19
C LYS A 77 18.82 -1.10 -9.59
N ILE A 78 19.87 -0.31 -9.40
CA ILE A 78 19.87 1.12 -9.71
C ILE A 78 21.10 1.49 -10.51
N SER A 79 20.87 2.22 -11.59
CA SER A 79 21.89 2.97 -12.32
C SER A 79 21.59 4.46 -12.17
N SER A 80 22.62 5.30 -12.19
CA SER A 80 22.42 6.75 -12.16
C SER A 80 23.51 7.48 -12.92
N GLN A 81 23.13 8.60 -13.53
CA GLN A 81 24.03 9.52 -14.20
C GLN A 81 23.75 10.94 -13.74
N ARG A 82 24.82 11.68 -13.40
CA ARG A 82 24.75 13.10 -13.10
C ARG A 82 24.69 13.90 -14.41
N VAL A 83 23.67 14.72 -14.53
CA VAL A 83 23.41 15.59 -15.67
C VAL A 83 23.32 17.04 -15.21
N TRP A 84 23.57 17.98 -16.13
CA TRP A 84 23.42 19.42 -15.87
C TRP A 84 22.16 19.92 -16.55
N CYS A 85 21.21 20.40 -15.75
CA CYS A 85 19.94 20.97 -16.21
C CYS A 85 19.96 22.47 -15.92
N SER A 86 20.10 23.31 -16.94
CA SER A 86 20.12 24.77 -16.80
C SER A 86 21.11 25.28 -15.74
N GLY A 87 22.29 24.67 -15.66
CA GLY A 87 23.32 25.03 -14.68
C GLY A 87 23.16 24.39 -13.29
N THR A 88 22.10 23.61 -13.05
CA THR A 88 21.93 22.81 -11.82
C THR A 88 22.30 21.35 -12.08
N ALA A 89 23.12 20.77 -11.22
CA ALA A 89 23.41 19.34 -11.26
C ALA A 89 22.21 18.54 -10.74
N CYS A 90 21.82 17.51 -11.50
CA CYS A 90 20.74 16.59 -11.19
C CYS A 90 21.20 15.15 -11.39
N ASP A 91 20.68 14.23 -10.59
CA ASP A 91 20.93 12.80 -10.74
C ASP A 91 19.74 12.15 -11.47
N LEU A 92 20.01 11.57 -12.63
CA LEU A 92 19.05 10.80 -13.42
C LEU A 92 19.17 9.32 -13.06
N GLU A 93 18.19 8.82 -12.32
CA GLU A 93 18.19 7.47 -11.75
C GLU A 93 17.25 6.52 -12.50
N PHE A 94 17.71 5.29 -12.72
CA PHE A 94 16.96 4.19 -13.34
C PHE A 94 16.84 3.05 -12.34
N PHE A 95 15.62 2.57 -12.12
CA PHE A 95 15.34 1.53 -11.14
C PHE A 95 14.74 0.31 -11.83
N THR A 96 15.30 -0.86 -11.52
CA THR A 96 14.73 -2.14 -11.91
C THR A 96 14.48 -2.95 -10.64
N PRO A 97 13.27 -3.47 -10.41
CA PRO A 97 13.02 -4.39 -9.31
C PRO A 97 14.02 -5.55 -9.39
N ALA A 98 14.68 -5.87 -8.28
CA ALA A 98 15.42 -7.12 -8.24
C ALA A 98 14.38 -8.26 -8.34
N PRO A 99 14.64 -9.33 -9.11
CA PRO A 99 13.71 -10.45 -9.20
C PRO A 99 13.44 -10.97 -7.79
N SER A 100 12.19 -10.84 -7.36
CA SER A 100 11.70 -11.50 -6.16
C SER A 100 11.68 -13.00 -6.45
N LEU A 101 12.27 -13.82 -5.58
CA LEU A 101 12.10 -15.29 -5.59
C LEU A 101 10.65 -15.73 -5.27
N GLN A 102 9.67 -14.86 -5.50
CA GLN A 102 8.27 -15.07 -5.15
C GLN A 102 7.59 -15.90 -6.23
N ALA A 103 6.90 -16.95 -5.78
CA ALA A 103 5.89 -17.63 -6.57
C ALA A 103 4.79 -16.62 -6.92
N ASP A 104 4.19 -16.78 -8.12
CA ASP A 104 3.01 -16.01 -8.48
C ASP A 104 1.97 -16.10 -7.36
N PRO A 105 1.38 -14.97 -6.93
CA PRO A 105 0.29 -15.03 -5.96
C PRO A 105 -0.82 -15.90 -6.57
N PRO A 106 -1.38 -16.84 -5.80
CA PRO A 106 -2.39 -17.73 -6.33
C PRO A 106 -3.58 -16.91 -6.85
N PRO A 107 -4.26 -17.39 -7.90
CA PRO A 107 -5.47 -16.74 -8.37
C PRO A 107 -6.47 -16.68 -7.21
N VAL A 108 -6.75 -15.47 -6.75
CA VAL A 108 -7.74 -15.26 -5.71
C VAL A 108 -9.09 -15.37 -6.38
N ALA A 109 -9.81 -16.45 -6.07
CA ALA A 109 -11.23 -16.54 -6.35
C ALA A 109 -11.93 -15.47 -5.50
N VAL A 110 -12.10 -14.28 -6.07
CA VAL A 110 -13.05 -13.30 -5.56
C VAL A 110 -14.39 -14.00 -5.66
N ARG A 111 -14.90 -14.50 -4.53
CA ARG A 111 -16.24 -15.09 -4.48
C ARG A 111 -17.22 -14.04 -4.98
N ASP A 112 -18.22 -14.45 -5.75
CA ASP A 112 -19.36 -13.61 -6.09
C ASP A 112 -20.13 -13.30 -4.80
N ALA A 113 -19.65 -12.30 -4.07
CA ALA A 113 -20.15 -11.96 -2.75
C ALA A 113 -21.25 -10.92 -2.91
N THR A 114 -22.48 -11.36 -2.70
CA THR A 114 -23.68 -10.51 -2.55
C THR A 114 -23.52 -9.45 -1.43
N GLN A 115 -22.50 -9.59 -0.57
CA GLN A 115 -22.24 -8.75 0.60
C GLN A 115 -21.22 -7.61 0.37
N LYS A 116 -20.80 -7.30 -0.87
CA LYS A 116 -19.89 -6.16 -1.15
C LYS A 116 -20.46 -4.84 -0.61
N ALA A 117 -19.66 -4.04 0.09
CA ALA A 117 -19.97 -2.64 0.39
C ALA A 117 -19.93 -1.78 -0.90
N ALA A 118 -20.29 -0.50 -0.78
CA ALA A 118 -20.09 0.48 -1.84
C ALA A 118 -19.21 1.62 -1.34
N PHE A 119 -18.44 2.26 -2.23
CA PHE A 119 -17.78 3.51 -1.86
C PHE A 119 -18.81 4.58 -1.49
N SER A 120 -18.48 5.40 -0.49
CA SER A 120 -19.28 6.57 -0.18
C SER A 120 -19.38 7.50 -1.39
N ALA A 121 -20.45 8.29 -1.51
CA ALA A 121 -20.66 9.15 -2.67
C ALA A 121 -19.47 10.12 -2.90
N ARG A 122 -18.89 10.63 -1.81
CA ARG A 122 -17.69 11.48 -1.83
C ARG A 122 -16.49 10.74 -2.41
N VAL A 123 -16.19 9.56 -1.89
CA VAL A 123 -15.02 8.78 -2.35
C VAL A 123 -15.21 8.33 -3.79
N ARG A 124 -16.39 7.82 -4.14
CA ARG A 124 -16.72 7.43 -5.52
C ARG A 124 -16.46 8.57 -6.52
N LYS A 125 -16.99 9.77 -6.25
CA LYS A 125 -16.77 10.94 -7.10
C LYS A 125 -15.29 11.29 -7.24
N ASN A 126 -14.52 11.19 -6.16
CA ASN A 126 -13.08 11.45 -6.18
C ASN A 126 -12.31 10.40 -7.00
N LEU A 127 -12.69 9.12 -6.90
CA LEU A 127 -12.07 8.03 -7.67
C LEU A 127 -12.37 8.13 -9.17
N GLU A 128 -13.54 8.67 -9.56
CA GLU A 128 -13.95 8.88 -10.96
C GLU A 128 -13.07 9.92 -11.68
N VAL A 129 -12.60 10.96 -10.96
CA VAL A 129 -11.78 12.04 -11.53
C VAL A 129 -10.28 11.83 -11.36
N MET A 130 -9.88 10.80 -10.62
CA MET A 130 -8.48 10.49 -10.31
C MET A 130 -7.77 9.82 -11.49
N ARG A 131 -6.46 10.07 -11.66
CA ARG A 131 -5.69 9.38 -12.70
C ARG A 131 -5.65 7.88 -12.41
N PRO A 132 -5.65 7.01 -13.45
CA PRO A 132 -5.71 5.56 -13.24
C PRO A 132 -4.62 5.00 -12.31
N LEU A 133 -3.38 5.49 -12.42
CA LEU A 133 -2.27 5.07 -11.56
C LEU A 133 -2.50 5.47 -10.09
N GLU A 134 -2.91 6.72 -9.85
CA GLU A 134 -3.13 7.24 -8.50
C GLU A 134 -4.27 6.46 -7.82
N ARG A 135 -5.32 6.14 -8.59
CA ARG A 135 -6.44 5.32 -8.14
C ARG A 135 -5.97 3.91 -7.75
N ASP A 136 -5.17 3.25 -8.59
CA ASP A 136 -4.62 1.93 -8.30
C ASP A 136 -3.77 1.94 -7.02
N ILE A 137 -2.88 2.92 -6.88
CA ILE A 137 -2.04 3.09 -5.69
C ILE A 137 -2.91 3.30 -4.45
N LEU A 138 -3.90 4.20 -4.50
CA LEU A 138 -4.77 4.50 -3.37
C LEU A 138 -5.56 3.26 -2.93
N ILE A 139 -6.18 2.54 -3.87
CA ILE A 139 -6.97 1.35 -3.59
C ILE A 139 -6.12 0.26 -2.94
N ARG A 140 -4.90 0.02 -3.44
CA ARG A 140 -3.98 -0.96 -2.84
C ARG A 140 -3.57 -0.60 -1.42
N ARG A 141 -3.25 0.68 -1.18
CA ARG A 141 -2.92 1.15 0.18
C ARG A 141 -4.10 0.97 1.13
N MET A 142 -5.32 1.33 0.70
CA MET A 142 -6.53 1.12 1.49
C MET A 142 -6.76 -0.36 1.79
N LEU A 143 -6.55 -1.24 0.80
CA LEU A 143 -6.67 -2.69 0.95
C LEU A 143 -5.63 -3.26 1.93
N SER A 144 -4.36 -2.87 1.80
CA SER A 144 -3.30 -3.25 2.75
C SER A 144 -3.62 -2.80 4.16
N LEU A 145 -4.00 -1.54 4.37
CA LEU A 145 -4.35 -1.04 5.70
C LEU A 145 -5.58 -1.74 6.30
N THR A 146 -6.59 -2.03 5.47
CA THR A 146 -7.80 -2.76 5.90
C THR A 146 -7.46 -4.19 6.29
N ALA A 147 -6.61 -4.88 5.52
CA ALA A 147 -6.15 -6.23 5.83
C ALA A 147 -5.28 -6.27 7.10
N GLU A 148 -4.37 -5.31 7.27
CA GLU A 148 -3.56 -5.16 8.48
C GLU A 148 -4.45 -4.91 9.72
N GLY A 149 -5.46 -4.03 9.58
CA GLY A 149 -6.43 -3.74 10.63
C GLY A 149 -7.32 -4.93 11.00
N LEU A 150 -7.77 -5.71 10.01
CA LEU A 150 -8.51 -6.96 10.23
C LEU A 150 -7.69 -7.97 11.02
N ALA A 151 -6.43 -8.16 10.65
CA ALA A 151 -5.54 -9.08 11.35
C ALA A 151 -5.27 -8.62 12.80
N LEU A 152 -5.24 -7.31 13.05
CA LEU A 152 -5.17 -6.76 14.40
C LEU A 152 -6.47 -7.01 15.18
N ALA A 153 -7.62 -6.76 14.58
CA ALA A 153 -8.93 -6.97 15.21
C ALA A 153 -9.15 -8.45 15.59
N ALA A 154 -8.72 -9.40 14.74
CA ALA A 154 -8.78 -10.82 15.04
C ALA A 154 -7.97 -11.17 16.32
N ARG A 155 -6.74 -10.66 16.44
CA ARG A 155 -5.90 -10.87 17.63
C ARG A 155 -6.47 -10.23 18.89
N LEU A 156 -7.12 -9.08 18.77
CA LEU A 156 -7.79 -8.42 19.90
C LEU A 156 -9.04 -9.18 20.33
N SER A 157 -9.77 -9.77 19.37
CA SER A 157 -10.96 -10.58 19.64
C SER A 157 -10.63 -11.87 20.39
N GLU A 158 -9.48 -12.49 20.07
CA GLU A 158 -8.93 -13.62 20.81
C GLU A 158 -8.67 -13.26 22.28
N ALA A 159 -8.06 -12.09 22.52
CA ALA A 159 -7.80 -11.61 23.88
C ALA A 159 -9.06 -11.22 24.67
N ALA A 160 -10.16 -10.88 23.98
CA ALA A 160 -11.43 -10.48 24.57
C ALA A 160 -12.45 -11.63 24.72
N GLU A 161 -12.07 -12.86 24.37
CA GLU A 161 -12.95 -14.05 24.40
C GLU A 161 -14.25 -13.91 23.56
N ALA A 162 -14.25 -13.04 22.55
CA ALA A 162 -15.40 -12.79 21.67
C ALA A 162 -15.53 -13.85 20.57
N ALA A 163 -15.89 -15.10 20.94
CA ALA A 163 -15.77 -16.29 20.10
C ALA A 163 -16.44 -16.23 18.71
N GLU A 164 -17.65 -15.65 18.61
CA GLU A 164 -18.39 -15.56 17.34
C GLU A 164 -17.73 -14.56 16.36
N VAL A 165 -17.33 -13.40 16.88
CA VAL A 165 -16.62 -12.35 16.11
C VAL A 165 -15.24 -12.84 15.70
N MET A 166 -14.53 -13.48 16.63
CA MET A 166 -13.21 -14.08 16.40
C MET A 166 -13.23 -15.06 15.24
N THR A 167 -14.16 -16.04 15.25
CA THR A 167 -14.27 -17.05 14.19
C THR A 167 -14.47 -16.42 12.80
N THR A 168 -15.30 -15.37 12.75
CA THR A 168 -15.56 -14.63 11.51
C THR A 168 -14.32 -13.88 11.03
N LEU A 169 -13.67 -13.11 11.91
CA LEU A 169 -12.47 -12.35 11.59
C LEU A 169 -11.28 -13.25 11.22
N GLU A 170 -11.14 -14.41 11.87
CA GLU A 170 -10.15 -15.43 11.53
C GLU A 170 -10.40 -15.99 10.14
N THR A 171 -11.65 -16.32 9.80
CA THR A 171 -12.01 -16.83 8.47
C THR A 171 -11.65 -15.81 7.38
N ILE A 172 -11.92 -14.52 7.62
CA ILE A 172 -11.54 -13.44 6.70
C ILE A 172 -10.01 -13.34 6.60
N THR A 173 -9.31 -13.36 7.74
CA THR A 173 -7.84 -13.23 7.79
C THR A 173 -7.14 -14.42 7.12
N GLN A 174 -7.66 -15.65 7.28
CA GLN A 174 -7.15 -16.85 6.63
C GLN A 174 -7.23 -16.75 5.10
N ARG A 175 -8.30 -16.14 4.56
CA ARG A 175 -8.42 -15.88 3.11
C ARG A 175 -7.36 -14.91 2.60
N LEU A 176 -6.88 -14.01 3.46
CA LEU A 176 -5.82 -13.05 3.13
C LEU A 176 -4.41 -13.62 3.31
N HIS A 177 -4.27 -14.81 3.91
CA HIS A 177 -2.99 -15.46 4.16
C HIS A 177 -2.06 -15.57 2.93
N PRO A 178 -2.55 -15.85 1.70
CA PRO A 178 -1.69 -15.86 0.51
C PRO A 178 -0.94 -14.55 0.27
N PHE A 179 -1.57 -13.40 0.58
CA PHE A 179 -0.98 -12.07 0.44
C PHE A 179 0.00 -11.70 1.57
N ARG A 180 -0.07 -12.42 2.70
CA ARG A 180 0.89 -12.27 3.81
C ARG A 180 2.24 -12.88 3.48
N ALA A 181 2.26 -14.00 2.75
CA ALA A 181 3.51 -14.63 2.29
C ALA A 181 4.28 -13.73 1.30
N ALA A 182 3.57 -12.97 0.47
CA ALA A 182 4.17 -11.94 -0.38
C ALA A 182 4.79 -10.81 0.46
N ALA A 183 4.19 -10.47 1.60
CA ALA A 183 4.64 -9.41 2.48
C ALA A 183 5.73 -9.79 3.49
N ARG A 184 6.44 -10.93 3.37
CA ARG A 184 7.43 -11.46 4.35
C ARG A 184 8.45 -10.44 4.91
N LYS A 185 8.70 -9.32 4.23
CA LYS A 185 9.54 -8.21 4.72
C LYS A 185 8.85 -7.33 5.78
N ARG A 186 7.58 -7.55 6.08
CA ARG A 186 6.77 -6.93 7.13
C ARG A 186 6.08 -8.02 7.97
N PRO A 187 6.34 -8.13 9.28
CA PRO A 187 5.76 -9.18 10.14
C PRO A 187 4.21 -9.23 10.14
N ASN A 188 3.57 -8.09 9.89
CA ASN A 188 2.12 -7.94 9.86
C ASN A 188 1.59 -7.42 8.50
N GLY A 189 2.44 -7.28 7.48
CA GLY A 189 2.04 -6.64 6.23
C GLY A 189 1.22 -7.55 5.32
N PHE A 190 0.50 -6.93 4.40
CA PHE A 190 -0.16 -7.59 3.27
C PHE A 190 0.22 -6.91 1.97
N ASP A 191 0.50 -7.71 0.94
CA ASP A 191 0.93 -7.26 -0.37
C ASP A 191 0.03 -7.86 -1.45
N PHE A 192 -0.53 -6.97 -2.27
CA PHE A 192 -1.53 -7.28 -3.29
C PHE A 192 -1.04 -6.99 -4.71
N ASP A 193 0.27 -6.78 -4.91
CA ASP A 193 0.86 -6.37 -6.20
C ASP A 193 0.46 -7.25 -7.40
N GLY A 194 0.17 -8.54 -7.18
CA GLY A 194 -0.28 -9.46 -8.24
C GLY A 194 -1.75 -9.36 -8.63
N LEU A 195 -2.57 -8.60 -7.90
CA LEU A 195 -3.95 -8.33 -8.32
C LEU A 195 -3.97 -7.28 -9.42
N ASN A 196 -4.85 -7.45 -10.41
CA ASN A 196 -5.18 -6.35 -11.32
C ASN A 196 -5.99 -5.25 -10.57
N PRO A 197 -6.07 -4.01 -11.10
CA PRO A 197 -6.72 -2.90 -10.39
C PRO A 197 -8.19 -3.14 -10.03
N GLU A 198 -8.94 -3.83 -10.90
CA GLU A 198 -10.35 -4.13 -10.68
C GLU A 198 -10.51 -5.14 -9.54
N ALA A 199 -9.76 -6.24 -9.57
CA ALA A 199 -9.77 -7.26 -8.53
C ALA A 199 -9.36 -6.71 -7.16
N ALA A 200 -8.39 -5.79 -7.11
CA ALA A 200 -7.99 -5.12 -5.87
C ALA A 200 -9.15 -4.28 -5.30
N GLN A 201 -9.86 -3.54 -6.16
CA GLN A 201 -11.02 -2.75 -5.76
C GLN A 201 -12.18 -3.65 -5.29
N GLU A 202 -12.45 -4.73 -6.00
CA GLU A 202 -13.50 -5.68 -5.63
C GLU A 202 -13.23 -6.34 -4.29
N LEU A 203 -11.99 -6.77 -4.05
CA LEU A 203 -11.59 -7.35 -2.78
C LEU A 203 -11.71 -6.33 -1.63
N LEU A 204 -11.30 -5.08 -1.84
CA LEU A 204 -11.47 -4.02 -0.85
C LEU A 204 -12.94 -3.83 -0.47
N LEU A 205 -13.84 -3.73 -1.45
CA LEU A 205 -15.27 -3.55 -1.21
C LEU A 205 -15.91 -4.79 -0.58
N GLN A 206 -15.43 -5.99 -0.93
CA GLN A 206 -15.87 -7.22 -0.29
C GLN A 206 -15.49 -7.25 1.19
N LEU A 207 -14.21 -7.00 1.51
CA LEU A 207 -13.74 -6.96 2.90
C LEU A 207 -14.47 -5.89 3.70
N ALA A 208 -14.67 -4.70 3.12
CA ALA A 208 -15.42 -3.64 3.79
C ALA A 208 -16.87 -4.06 4.09
N GLY A 209 -17.52 -4.79 3.17
CA GLY A 209 -18.87 -5.31 3.39
C GLY A 209 -18.93 -6.37 4.50
N GLU A 210 -17.94 -7.27 4.54
CA GLU A 210 -17.79 -8.26 5.61
C GLU A 210 -17.51 -7.58 6.96
N ILE A 211 -16.69 -6.53 7.00
CA ILE A 211 -16.44 -5.72 8.20
C ILE A 211 -17.72 -5.04 8.68
N TRP A 212 -18.49 -4.43 7.78
CA TRP A 212 -19.79 -3.84 8.14
C TRP A 212 -20.74 -4.88 8.75
N LEU A 213 -20.73 -6.11 8.24
CA LEU A 213 -21.52 -7.19 8.81
C LEU A 213 -21.06 -7.52 10.24
N VAL A 214 -19.75 -7.66 10.46
CA VAL A 214 -19.18 -7.93 11.79
C VAL A 214 -19.55 -6.81 12.78
N ILE A 215 -19.43 -5.54 12.37
CA ILE A 215 -19.78 -4.38 13.22
C ILE A 215 -21.22 -4.46 13.74
N VAL A 216 -22.16 -4.95 12.92
CA VAL A 216 -23.59 -5.06 13.29
C VAL A 216 -23.84 -6.15 14.32
N PHE A 217 -23.05 -7.22 14.32
CA PHE A 217 -23.21 -8.36 15.23
C PHE A 217 -22.15 -8.40 16.33
N CYS A 218 -21.33 -7.35 16.45
CA CYS A 218 -20.26 -7.28 17.44
C CYS A 218 -20.73 -6.51 18.67
N ASP A 219 -20.90 -7.22 19.77
CA ASP A 219 -21.28 -6.63 21.07
C ASP A 219 -20.11 -5.92 21.77
N ASP A 220 -18.87 -6.25 21.40
CA ASP A 220 -17.68 -5.60 21.94
C ASP A 220 -17.47 -4.23 21.29
N ARG A 221 -17.63 -3.19 22.11
CA ARG A 221 -17.50 -1.80 21.66
C ARG A 221 -16.11 -1.46 21.14
N GLN A 222 -15.04 -1.97 21.76
CA GLN A 222 -13.68 -1.66 21.37
C GLN A 222 -13.35 -2.26 19.99
N ILE A 223 -13.76 -3.50 19.76
CA ILE A 223 -13.59 -4.18 18.47
C ILE A 223 -14.48 -3.53 17.41
N SER A 224 -15.73 -3.20 17.73
CA SER A 224 -16.66 -2.53 16.82
C SER A 224 -16.15 -1.15 16.40
N ASP A 225 -15.66 -0.32 17.35
CA ASP A 225 -15.09 0.99 17.07
C ASP A 225 -13.82 0.87 16.21
N LEU A 226 -12.92 -0.08 16.52
CA LEU A 226 -11.75 -0.37 15.68
C LEU A 226 -12.15 -0.72 14.25
N LEU A 227 -13.03 -1.71 14.07
CA LEU A 227 -13.49 -2.15 12.76
C LEU A 227 -14.17 -1.02 11.98
N ARG A 228 -14.91 -0.16 12.66
CA ARG A 228 -15.57 1.01 12.05
C ARG A 228 -14.54 2.00 11.50
N THR A 229 -13.48 2.30 12.25
CA THR A 229 -12.39 3.19 11.77
C THR A 229 -11.71 2.67 10.50
N LEU A 230 -11.74 1.35 10.25
CA LEU A 230 -11.16 0.74 9.05
C LEU A 230 -11.97 0.95 7.79
N VAL A 231 -13.27 1.29 7.86
CA VAL A 231 -14.15 1.25 6.67
C VAL A 231 -15.07 2.46 6.51
N GLU A 232 -15.43 3.15 7.60
CA GLU A 232 -16.43 4.23 7.56
C GLU A 232 -15.98 5.46 6.76
N GLY A 233 -14.68 5.72 6.72
CA GLY A 233 -14.13 6.87 6.01
C GLY A 233 -14.31 6.80 4.50
N TYR A 234 -14.52 5.60 3.93
CA TYR A 234 -14.55 5.41 2.48
C TYR A 234 -15.66 4.52 1.94
N THR A 235 -16.32 3.71 2.76
CA THR A 235 -17.43 2.87 2.33
C THR A 235 -18.71 3.15 3.09
N VAL A 236 -19.80 2.69 2.50
CA VAL A 236 -21.11 2.54 3.14
C VAL A 236 -21.59 1.09 2.96
N PRO A 237 -22.28 0.52 3.96
CA PRO A 237 -22.90 -0.78 3.80
C PRO A 237 -24.00 -0.72 2.73
N LYS A 238 -24.23 -1.81 1.99
CA LYS A 238 -25.33 -1.86 1.02
C LYS A 238 -26.71 -1.84 1.72
N PRO A 239 -27.78 -1.41 1.03
CA PRO A 239 -29.14 -1.31 1.60
C PRO A 239 -29.66 -2.59 2.28
N VAL A 240 -29.28 -3.77 1.77
CA VAL A 240 -29.65 -5.06 2.36
C VAL A 240 -29.12 -5.22 3.79
N LEU A 241 -27.95 -4.63 4.07
CA LEU A 241 -27.36 -4.58 5.42
C LEU A 241 -27.99 -3.47 6.27
N LEU A 242 -28.29 -2.30 5.68
CA LEU A 242 -28.93 -1.17 6.38
C LEU A 242 -30.29 -1.53 7.00
N ASN A 243 -31.10 -2.38 6.34
CA ASN A 243 -32.37 -2.84 6.89
C ASN A 243 -32.23 -3.66 8.19
N ARG A 244 -31.05 -4.26 8.44
CA ARG A 244 -30.76 -4.97 9.70
C ARG A 244 -30.18 -4.05 10.78
N VAL A 245 -29.55 -2.94 10.40
CA VAL A 245 -29.00 -1.92 11.33
C VAL A 245 -30.11 -1.11 12.00
N ILE A 246 -31.24 -0.90 11.33
CA ILE A 246 -32.37 -0.12 11.88
C ILE A 246 -33.26 -0.97 12.81
N GLN A 247 -33.04 -2.28 12.89
CA GLN A 247 -33.85 -3.21 13.69
C GLN A 247 -33.14 -3.77 14.94
N ALA A 248 -31.86 -3.44 15.14
CA ALA A 248 -31.08 -3.77 16.33
C ALA A 248 -30.91 -2.52 17.21
#